data_AF-A0ABD0RBS1-F1
#
_entry.id   AF-A0ABD0RBS1-F1
#
_cell.length_a   1.000
_cell.length_b   1.000
_cell.length_c   1.000
_cell.angle_alpha   90.00
_cell.angle_beta   90.00
_cell.angle_gamma   90.00
#
_symmetry.space_group_name_H-M   'P 1'
#
loop_
_entity.id
_entity.type
_entity.pdbx_description
1 polymer ?
#
loop_
_entity_poly.entity_id
_entity_poly.type
_entity_poly.pdbx_seq_one_letter_code
_entity_poly.pdbx_strand_id
1 'polypeptide(L)' 'TFEAKLLHLESRPSRKSKKSGGDDLEFFMRCEVHCSDTDIFINSLKRVADDVRIVQEEK' A
#
# COMPACT_ATOMS: atom_id res chain seq x y z
N THR A 1 17.35 -3.46 -3.68
CA THR A 1 16.20 -4.33 -3.35
C THR A 1 15.91 -4.11 -1.87
N PHE A 2 14.75 -4.48 -1.35
CA PHE A 2 14.45 -4.38 0.09
C PHE A 2 13.86 -5.71 0.57
N GLU A 3 13.87 -5.92 1.87
CA GLU A 3 13.13 -7.01 2.52
C GLU A 3 12.02 -6.41 3.38
N ALA A 4 10.83 -6.99 3.32
CA ALA A 4 9.69 -6.58 4.13
C ALA A 4 8.94 -7.83 4.62
N LYS A 5 8.59 -7.84 5.90
CA LYS A 5 7.75 -8.88 6.48
C LYS A 5 6.30 -8.46 6.38
N LEU A 6 5.55 -9.12 5.52
CA LEU A 6 4.12 -8.89 5.34
C LEU A 6 3.36 -9.50 6.52
N LEU A 7 2.67 -8.67 7.30
CA LEU A 7 1.86 -9.10 8.45
C LEU A 7 0.38 -9.26 8.07
N HIS A 8 -0.11 -8.40 7.18
CA HIS A 8 -1.48 -8.43 6.71
C HIS A 8 -1.59 -7.82 5.31
N LEU A 9 -2.44 -8.42 4.47
CA LEU A 9 -2.83 -7.88 3.17
C LEU A 9 -4.32 -8.14 2.95
N GLU A 10 -5.03 -7.08 2.58
CA GLU A 10 -6.44 -7.12 2.25
C GLU A 10 -6.71 -6.31 0.99
N SER A 11 -7.54 -6.84 0.10
CA SER A 11 -8.09 -6.11 -1.04
C SER A 11 -9.59 -5.89 -0.84
N ARG A 12 -10.07 -4.71 -1.24
CA ARG A 12 -11.48 -4.34 -1.19
C ARG A 12 -11.90 -3.64 -2.48
N PRO A 13 -13.15 -3.78 -2.92
CA PRO A 13 -13.71 -2.88 -3.92
C PRO A 13 -13.62 -1.44 -3.43
N SER A 14 -13.08 -0.57 -4.27
CA SER A 14 -12.94 0.85 -3.99
C SER A 14 -14.32 1.49 -3.82
N ARG A 15 -14.47 2.31 -2.78
CA ARG A 15 -15.70 3.09 -2.58
C ARG A 15 -15.78 4.31 -3.50
N LYS A 16 -14.70 4.64 -4.21
CA LYS A 16 -14.56 5.91 -4.96
C LYS A 16 -15.19 5.90 -6.35
N SER A 17 -15.49 4.74 -6.95
CA SER A 17 -16.00 4.67 -8.33
C SER A 17 -17.41 4.11 -8.43
N LYS A 18 -18.40 5.00 -8.23
CA LYS A 18 -19.74 4.82 -8.82
C LYS A 18 -19.86 5.52 -10.19
N LYS A 19 -18.78 6.19 -10.65
CA LYS A 19 -18.79 7.08 -11.83
C LYS A 19 -17.91 6.62 -13.01
N SER A 20 -16.91 5.78 -12.77
CA SER A 20 -16.10 5.12 -13.80
C SER A 20 -16.39 3.63 -13.68
N GLY A 21 -16.93 3.00 -14.73
CA GLY A 21 -17.43 1.62 -14.72
C GLY A 21 -16.34 0.53 -14.63
N GLY A 22 -15.34 0.71 -13.76
CA GLY A 22 -14.27 -0.25 -13.50
C GLY A 22 -14.28 -0.71 -12.05
N ASP A 23 -13.99 -1.99 -11.83
CA ASP A 23 -13.81 -2.62 -10.52
C ASP A 23 -12.50 -2.14 -9.87
N ASP A 24 -12.43 -0.86 -9.50
CA ASP A 24 -11.27 -0.32 -8.80
C ASP A 24 -11.10 -1.04 -7.47
N LEU A 25 -9.85 -1.39 -7.13
CA LEU A 25 -9.51 -2.06 -5.87
C LEU A 25 -8.68 -1.13 -4.98
N GLU A 26 -8.98 -1.16 -3.69
CA GLU A 26 -8.16 -0.58 -2.63
C GLU A 26 -7.43 -1.70 -1.89
N PHE A 27 -6.15 -1.48 -1.56
CA PHE A 27 -5.32 -2.44 -0.84
C PHE A 27 -4.91 -1.85 0.52
N PHE A 28 -5.01 -2.68 1.55
CA PHE A 28 -4.58 -2.36 2.91
C PHE A 28 -3.50 -3.35 3.31
N MET A 29 -2.38 -2.84 3.78
CA MET A 29 -1.21 -3.64 4.14
C MET A 29 -0.69 -3.23 5.51
N ARG A 30 -0.35 -4.23 6.33
CA ARG A 30 0.48 -4.08 7.52
C ARG A 30 1.77 -4.85 7.28
N CYS A 31 2.92 -4.20 7.44
CA CYS A 31 4.21 -4.82 7.22
C CYS A 31 5.29 -4.19 8.10
N GLU A 32 6.35 -4.96 8.35
CA GLU A 32 7.58 -4.47 8.95
C GLU A 32 8.62 -4.30 7.83
N VAL A 33 9.26 -3.13 7.77
CA VAL A 33 10.36 -2.82 6.86
C VAL A 33 11.49 -2.18 7.66
N HIS A 34 12.73 -2.46 7.29
CA HIS A 34 13.87 -1.78 7.91
C HIS A 34 13.81 -0.28 7.61
N CYS A 35 14.16 0.57 8.57
CA CYS A 35 13.98 2.02 8.44
C CYS A 35 14.75 2.60 7.24
N SER A 36 15.95 2.09 6.94
CA SER A 36 16.75 2.50 5.77
C SER A 36 16.08 2.23 4.43
N ASP A 37 15.17 1.27 4.39
CA ASP A 37 14.58 0.77 3.15
C ASP A 37 13.19 1.37 2.90
N THR A 38 12.66 2.15 3.85
CA THR A 38 11.33 2.75 3.79
C THR A 38 11.10 3.53 2.50
N ASP A 39 12.06 4.37 2.09
CA ASP A 39 11.90 5.18 0.89
C ASP A 39 11.86 4.33 -0.39
N ILE A 40 12.72 3.32 -0.48
CA ILE A 40 12.77 2.41 -1.64
C ILE A 40 11.49 1.57 -1.69
N PHE A 41 11.01 1.11 -0.54
CA PHE A 41 9.75 0.38 -0.39
C PHE A 41 8.56 1.20 -0.90
N ILE A 42 8.40 2.42 -0.40
CA ILE A 42 7.29 3.31 -0.77
C ILE A 42 7.35 3.72 -2.23
N ASN A 43 8.55 4.05 -2.74
CA ASN A 43 8.71 4.40 -4.15
C ASN A 43 8.42 3.22 -5.08
N SER A 44 8.63 1.98 -4.63
CA SER A 44 8.24 0.79 -5.38
C SER A 44 6.72 0.64 -5.46
N LEU A 45 5.98 0.94 -4.38
CA LEU A 45 4.52 0.94 -4.40
C LEU A 45 3.95 2.04 -5.31
N LYS A 46 4.49 3.26 -5.24
CA LYS A 46 4.05 4.40 -6.07
C LYS A 46 4.24 4.19 -7.58
N ARG A 47 5.05 3.21 -7.98
CA ARG A 47 5.22 2.84 -9.40
C ARG A 47 4.07 2.00 -9.95
N VAL A 48 3.28 1.37 -9.07
CA VAL A 48 2.23 0.42 -9.46
C VAL A 48 0.85 0.76 -8.88
N ALA A 49 0.76 1.75 -7.99
CA ALA A 49 -0.48 2.21 -7.38
C ALA A 49 -0.57 3.73 -7.43
N ASP A 50 -1.76 4.25 -7.75
CA ASP A 50 -1.99 5.68 -7.97
C ASP A 50 -1.93 6.51 -6.67
N ASP A 51 -2.53 6.01 -5.58
CA ASP A 51 -2.61 6.70 -4.29
C ASP A 51 -2.00 5.81 -3.20
N VAL A 52 -0.77 6.12 -2.78
CA VAL A 52 -0.07 5.41 -1.71
C VAL A 52 -0.04 6.29 -0.47
N ARG A 53 -0.65 5.80 0.60
CA ARG A 53 -0.70 6.47 1.92
C ARG A 53 -0.02 5.60 2.95
N ILE A 54 0.74 6.24 3.83
CA ILE A 54 1.48 5.56 4.88
C ILE A 54 0.83 5.94 6.21
N VAL A 55 0.58 4.93 7.04
CA VAL A 55 0.19 5.11 8.42
C VAL A 55 1.26 4.43 9.25
N GLN A 56 2.02 5.22 10.00
CA GLN A 56 2.97 4.69 10.97
C GLN A 56 2.19 4.40 12.26
N GLU A 57 2.26 3.17 12.74
CA GLU A 57 1.77 2.85 14.09
C GLU A 57 2.76 3.45 15.10
N GLU A 58 2.28 4.36 15.95
CA GLU A 58 3.05 4.79 17.12
C GLU A 58 3.23 3.62 18.08
N LYS A 59 4.41 3.52 18.68
CA LYS A 59 4.79 2.44 19.58
C LYS A 59 4.51 2.76 21.03
#